data_AF-A0A848ENM1-F1
#
_entry.id   AF-A0A848ENM1-F1
#
_cell.length_a   1.000
_cell.length_b   1.000
_cell.length_c   1.000
_cell.angle_alpha   90.00
_cell.angle_beta   90.00
_cell.angle_gamma   90.00
#
_symmetry.space_group_name_H-M   'P 1'
#
loop_
_entity.id
_entity.type
_entity.pdbx_description
1 polymer ?
#
loop_
_entity_poly.entity_id
_entity_poly.type
_entity_poly.pdbx_seq_one_letter_code
_entity_poly.pdbx_strand_id
1 'polypeptide(L)'
;MSTSRELKKGLKITSHYILSHHQPKNIYRCYNITFFGRNLHLCSRCLGAIPGLLFGIYLGFWQNAQISLAAIALSGVPTLVEKYLTGVKKYDGFNSIRTLTGFLLGLGYIQGLTFLVRNYTNVLVYAVAAFYLAAGTLLLEAENSLISA
;
A
#
# COMPACT_ATOMS: atom_id res chain seq x y z
N MET A 1 -22.46 -28.09 -17.13
CA MET A 1 -21.03 -27.79 -16.90
C MET A 1 -20.68 -28.15 -15.47
N SER A 2 -19.55 -28.84 -15.19
CA SER A 2 -19.22 -29.26 -13.82
C SER A 2 -18.62 -28.12 -12.99
N THR A 3 -18.95 -28.09 -11.70
CA THR A 3 -18.50 -27.09 -10.72
C THR A 3 -16.99 -26.87 -10.73
N SER A 4 -16.20 -27.93 -10.96
CA SER A 4 -14.74 -27.84 -11.02
C SER A 4 -14.22 -27.04 -12.22
N ARG A 5 -14.94 -27.01 -13.36
CA ARG A 5 -14.56 -26.19 -14.52
C ARG A 5 -14.84 -24.71 -14.27
N GLU A 6 -15.98 -24.41 -13.68
CA GLU A 6 -16.32 -23.03 -13.27
C GLU A 6 -15.32 -22.49 -12.24
N LEU A 7 -14.95 -23.31 -11.24
CA LEU A 7 -13.96 -22.94 -10.24
C LEU A 7 -12.59 -22.63 -10.87
N LYS A 8 -12.09 -23.51 -11.75
CA LYS A 8 -10.81 -23.29 -12.45
C LYS A 8 -10.84 -22.05 -13.35
N LYS A 9 -11.97 -21.80 -14.02
CA LYS A 9 -12.16 -20.62 -14.85
C LYS A 9 -12.16 -19.35 -14.02
N GLY A 10 -12.89 -19.34 -12.90
CA GLY A 10 -12.91 -18.25 -11.92
C GLY A 10 -11.52 -17.96 -11.37
N LEU A 11 -10.80 -18.98 -10.89
CA LEU A 11 -9.43 -18.83 -10.39
C LEU A 11 -8.46 -18.27 -11.43
N LYS A 12 -8.57 -18.68 -12.70
CA LYS A 12 -7.72 -18.15 -13.78
C LYS A 12 -8.02 -16.67 -14.07
N ILE A 13 -9.27 -16.26 -13.91
CA ILE A 13 -9.69 -14.85 -14.06
C ILE A 13 -9.34 -14.04 -12.81
N THR A 14 -9.32 -14.61 -11.62
CA THR A 14 -8.99 -13.84 -10.41
C THR A 14 -7.50 -13.86 -10.09
N SER A 15 -6.72 -14.78 -10.67
CA SER A 15 -5.29 -14.94 -10.34
C SER A 15 -4.45 -13.69 -10.59
N HIS A 16 -4.81 -12.86 -11.56
CA HIS A 16 -4.11 -11.60 -11.82
C HIS A 16 -4.41 -10.52 -10.77
N TYR A 17 -5.57 -10.58 -10.11
CA TYR A 17 -5.92 -9.66 -9.02
C TYR A 17 -5.22 -9.99 -7.70
N ILE A 18 -4.64 -11.18 -7.57
CA ILE A 18 -3.87 -11.57 -6.37
C ILE A 18 -2.61 -10.68 -6.23
N LEU A 19 -2.02 -10.28 -7.36
CA LEU A 19 -0.72 -9.60 -7.39
C LEU A 19 -0.79 -8.16 -7.92
N SER A 20 -1.73 -7.88 -8.82
CA SER A 20 -2.07 -6.53 -9.29
C SER A 20 -3.55 -6.29 -9.04
N HIS A 21 -3.92 -5.75 -7.89
CA HIS A 21 -5.30 -5.34 -7.57
C HIS A 21 -5.74 -4.09 -8.39
N HIS A 22 -5.21 -3.92 -9.59
CA HIS A 22 -5.40 -2.78 -10.44
C HIS A 22 -6.25 -3.14 -11.66
N GLN A 23 -7.09 -2.21 -12.08
CA GLN A 23 -7.76 -2.30 -13.37
C GLN A 23 -6.73 -2.29 -14.51
N PRO A 24 -7.04 -2.83 -15.70
CA PRO A 24 -6.10 -2.90 -16.83
C PRO A 24 -5.46 -1.55 -17.19
N LYS A 25 -6.23 -0.45 -17.09
CA LYS A 25 -5.73 0.92 -17.31
C LYS A 25 -4.61 1.37 -16.37
N ASN A 26 -4.42 0.69 -15.24
CA ASN A 26 -3.48 1.04 -14.18
C ASN A 26 -2.30 0.04 -14.07
N ILE A 27 -2.13 -0.85 -15.06
CA ILE A 27 -1.04 -1.85 -15.06
C ILE A 27 0.35 -1.18 -15.08
N TYR A 28 0.49 0.05 -15.57
CA TYR A 28 1.76 0.80 -15.53
C TYR A 28 2.32 0.99 -14.11
N ARG A 29 1.47 0.90 -13.07
CA ARG A 29 1.86 0.94 -11.65
C ARG A 29 2.43 -0.38 -11.14
N CYS A 30 2.54 -1.40 -11.99
CA CYS A 30 3.05 -2.73 -11.65
C CYS A 30 4.42 -2.97 -12.31
N TYR A 31 5.26 -3.77 -11.66
CA TYR A 31 6.36 -4.43 -12.36
C TYR A 31 5.82 -5.56 -13.22
N ASN A 32 6.29 -5.65 -14.45
CA ASN A 32 6.02 -6.79 -15.32
C ASN A 32 7.16 -7.79 -15.16
N ILE A 33 6.85 -9.00 -14.69
CA ILE A 33 7.82 -10.07 -14.47
C ILE A 33 7.36 -11.31 -15.22
N THR A 34 8.25 -11.92 -15.98
CA THR A 34 7.97 -13.21 -16.62
C THR A 34 8.46 -14.34 -15.71
N PHE A 35 7.53 -15.19 -15.25
CA PHE A 35 7.83 -16.33 -14.38
C PHE A 35 7.25 -17.61 -14.99
N PHE A 36 8.10 -18.62 -15.23
CA PHE A 36 7.75 -19.86 -15.95
C PHE A 36 6.94 -19.63 -17.24
N GLY A 37 7.37 -18.65 -18.06
CA GLY A 37 6.72 -18.31 -19.33
C GLY A 37 5.38 -17.58 -19.20
N ARG A 38 4.99 -17.15 -17.99
CA ARG A 38 3.78 -16.36 -17.74
C ARG A 38 4.16 -14.94 -17.34
N ASN A 39 3.51 -13.94 -17.95
CA ASN A 39 3.65 -12.56 -17.53
C ASN A 39 2.78 -12.29 -16.29
N LEU A 40 3.43 -11.79 -15.24
CA LEU A 40 2.81 -11.44 -13.97
C LEU A 40 2.99 -9.95 -13.74
N HIS A 41 1.93 -9.30 -13.29
CA HIS A 41 1.95 -7.91 -12.86
C HIS A 41 1.99 -7.86 -11.35
N LEU A 42 3.09 -7.37 -10.78
CA LEU A 42 3.24 -7.17 -9.34
C LEU A 42 3.02 -5.70 -9.00
N CYS A 43 2.01 -5.39 -8.18
CA CYS A 43 1.79 -4.02 -7.71
C CYS A 43 3.05 -3.50 -7.01
N SER A 44 3.64 -2.42 -7.54
CA SER A 44 4.89 -1.84 -7.03
C SER A 44 4.77 -1.42 -5.57
N ARG A 45 3.60 -0.89 -5.16
CA ARG A 45 3.33 -0.48 -3.78
C ARG A 45 3.18 -1.68 -2.84
N CYS A 46 2.42 -2.71 -3.21
CA CYS A 46 2.29 -3.92 -2.38
C CYS A 46 3.62 -4.64 -2.22
N LEU A 47 4.43 -4.68 -3.29
CA LEU A 47 5.79 -5.22 -3.25
C LEU A 47 6.68 -4.49 -2.24
N GLY A 48 6.42 -3.21 -1.95
CA GLY A 48 7.08 -2.48 -0.87
C GLY A 48 6.43 -2.74 0.49
N ALA A 49 5.10 -2.57 0.57
CA ALA A 49 4.36 -2.58 1.82
C ALA A 49 4.46 -3.91 2.56
N ILE A 50 4.41 -5.05 1.87
CA ILE A 50 4.50 -6.36 2.50
C ILE A 50 5.89 -6.55 3.17
N PRO A 51 7.03 -6.37 2.47
CA PRO A 51 8.34 -6.36 3.13
C PRO A 51 8.47 -5.32 4.24
N GLY A 52 7.88 -4.13 4.09
CA GLY A 52 7.87 -3.10 5.13
C GLY A 52 7.18 -3.56 6.42
N LEU A 53 6.02 -4.22 6.28
CA LEU A 53 5.30 -4.84 7.40
C LEU A 53 6.18 -5.92 8.06
N LEU A 54 6.72 -6.85 7.28
CA LEU A 54 7.55 -7.95 7.81
C LEU A 54 8.82 -7.43 8.51
N PHE A 55 9.45 -6.41 7.93
CA PHE A 55 10.61 -5.75 8.54
C PHE A 55 10.23 -5.03 9.83
N GLY A 56 9.07 -4.36 9.88
CA GLY A 56 8.57 -3.75 11.10
C GLY A 56 8.25 -4.77 12.20
N ILE A 57 7.66 -5.92 11.85
CA ILE A 57 7.47 -7.04 12.79
C ILE A 57 8.83 -7.50 13.33
N TYR A 58 9.81 -7.72 12.45
CA TYR A 58 11.15 -8.12 12.86
C TYR A 58 11.78 -7.10 13.84
N LEU A 59 11.73 -5.81 13.54
CA LEU A 59 12.25 -4.76 14.42
C LEU A 59 11.52 -4.70 15.77
N GLY A 60 10.19 -4.83 15.76
CA GLY A 60 9.36 -4.70 16.97
C GLY A 60 9.46 -5.90 17.91
N PHE A 61 9.58 -7.12 17.36
CA PHE A 61 9.61 -8.37 18.14
C PHE A 61 11.02 -8.88 18.45
N TRP A 62 11.94 -8.86 17.48
CA TRP A 62 13.29 -9.41 17.67
C TRP A 62 14.29 -8.40 18.20
N GLN A 63 14.19 -7.14 17.77
CA GLN A 63 15.16 -6.10 18.16
C GLN A 63 14.67 -5.23 19.31
N ASN A 64 13.41 -5.38 19.76
CA ASN A 64 12.76 -4.49 20.72
C ASN A 64 12.95 -3.00 20.37
N ALA A 65 13.05 -2.68 19.08
CA ALA A 65 13.31 -1.33 18.63
C ALA A 65 12.11 -0.44 18.95
N GLN A 66 12.32 0.61 19.74
CA GLN A 66 11.29 1.61 20.01
C GLN A 66 11.30 2.63 18.89
N ILE A 67 10.31 2.57 18.00
CA ILE A 67 10.12 3.58 16.98
C ILE A 67 9.31 4.74 17.58
N SER A 68 9.81 5.95 17.41
CA SER A 68 9.13 7.16 17.89
C SER A 68 7.84 7.40 17.14
N LEU A 69 6.87 8.04 17.80
CA LEU A 69 5.63 8.46 17.16
C LEU A 69 5.87 9.38 15.96
N ALA A 70 6.92 10.21 16.02
CA ALA A 70 7.33 11.05 14.89
C ALA A 70 7.76 10.23 13.68
N ALA A 71 8.55 9.16 13.87
CA ALA A 71 8.95 8.28 12.78
C ALA A 71 7.75 7.52 12.17
N ILE A 72 6.81 7.06 13.01
CA ILE A 72 5.52 6.50 12.55
C ILE A 72 4.76 7.55 11.75
N ALA A 73 4.61 8.76 12.28
CA ALA A 73 3.86 9.83 11.63
C ALA A 73 4.52 10.29 10.32
N LEU A 74 5.85 10.22 10.17
CA LEU A 74 6.54 10.61 8.94
C LEU A 74 6.55 9.51 7.88
N SER A 75 6.49 8.23 8.28
CA SER A 75 6.59 7.09 7.36
C SER A 75 5.48 7.02 6.29
N GLY A 76 4.28 7.54 6.58
CA GLY A 76 3.17 7.57 5.63
C GLY A 76 3.17 8.79 4.70
N VAL A 77 3.91 9.85 5.03
CA VAL A 77 3.90 11.12 4.29
C VAL A 77 4.33 10.92 2.83
N PRO A 78 5.41 10.18 2.52
CA PRO A 78 5.80 9.95 1.13
C PRO A 78 4.71 9.29 0.28
N THR A 79 3.87 8.43 0.88
CA THR A 79 2.76 7.81 0.16
C THR A 79 1.63 8.79 -0.12
N LEU A 80 1.31 9.69 0.81
CA LEU A 80 0.32 10.76 0.57
C LEU A 80 0.80 11.70 -0.54
N VAL A 81 2.07 12.10 -0.51
CA VAL A 81 2.67 12.96 -1.55
C VAL A 81 2.63 12.27 -2.90
N GLU A 82 3.04 11.01 -2.99
CA GLU A 82 2.99 10.26 -4.26
C GLU A 82 1.55 10.08 -4.75
N LYS A 83 0.59 9.82 -3.86
CA LYS A 83 -0.84 9.75 -4.22
C LYS A 83 -1.36 11.08 -4.75
N TYR A 84 -0.99 12.21 -4.14
CA TYR A 84 -1.34 13.54 -4.65
C TYR A 84 -0.75 13.79 -6.05
N LEU A 85 0.55 13.54 -6.23
CA LEU A 85 1.22 13.76 -7.52
C LEU A 85 0.62 12.88 -8.62
N THR A 86 0.33 11.62 -8.32
CA THR A 86 -0.07 10.64 -9.34
C THR A 86 -1.57 10.58 -9.59
N GLY A 87 -2.39 10.93 -8.59
CA GLY A 87 -3.85 11.03 -8.72
C GLY A 87 -4.29 12.41 -9.20
N VAL A 88 -3.84 13.47 -8.50
CA VAL A 88 -4.34 14.84 -8.73
C VAL A 88 -3.54 15.55 -9.82
N LYS A 89 -2.20 15.45 -9.80
CA LYS A 89 -1.34 16.11 -10.80
C LYS A 89 -1.11 15.26 -12.06
N LYS A 90 -1.73 14.08 -12.15
CA LYS A 90 -1.61 13.13 -13.29
C LYS A 90 -0.15 12.81 -13.67
N TYR A 91 0.75 12.78 -12.70
CA TYR A 91 2.13 12.35 -12.91
C TYR A 91 2.21 10.82 -12.91
N ASP A 92 2.86 10.22 -13.91
CA ASP A 92 2.90 8.76 -14.04
C ASP A 92 3.78 8.07 -12.99
N GLY A 93 4.74 8.78 -12.38
CA GLY A 93 5.60 8.28 -11.29
C GLY A 93 6.50 7.10 -11.63
N PHE A 94 7.46 6.81 -10.76
CA PHE A 94 8.36 5.66 -10.92
C PHE A 94 7.95 4.50 -10.00
N ASN A 95 7.97 3.28 -10.53
CA ASN A 95 7.62 2.09 -9.74
C ASN A 95 8.60 1.86 -8.58
N SER A 96 9.88 2.23 -8.73
CA SER A 96 10.88 2.16 -7.66
C SER A 96 10.51 3.07 -6.47
N ILE A 97 10.08 4.30 -6.76
CA ILE A 97 9.59 5.24 -5.75
C ILE A 97 8.36 4.67 -5.06
N ARG A 98 7.39 4.11 -5.81
CA ARG A 98 6.19 3.48 -5.25
C ARG A 98 6.49 2.31 -4.34
N THR A 99 7.50 1.52 -4.67
CA THR A 99 7.98 0.44 -3.82
C THR A 99 8.61 0.98 -2.54
N LEU A 100 9.45 2.01 -2.64
CA LEU A 100 10.05 2.63 -1.47
C LEU A 100 8.99 3.28 -0.54
N THR A 101 8.07 4.07 -1.09
CA THR A 101 7.00 4.69 -0.31
C THR A 101 6.04 3.65 0.25
N GLY A 102 5.75 2.59 -0.51
CA GLY A 102 5.02 1.42 -0.03
C GLY A 102 5.71 0.73 1.14
N PHE A 103 7.03 0.53 1.09
CA PHE A 103 7.81 -0.04 2.18
C PHE A 103 7.72 0.82 3.44
N LEU A 104 7.92 2.14 3.32
CA LEU A 104 7.78 3.06 4.43
C LEU A 104 6.37 3.04 5.02
N LEU A 105 5.33 3.00 4.17
CA LEU A 105 3.95 2.87 4.61
C LEU A 105 3.72 1.57 5.40
N GLY A 106 4.19 0.43 4.90
CA GLY A 106 4.06 -0.85 5.59
C GLY A 106 4.77 -0.85 6.94
N LEU A 107 6.02 -0.37 6.99
CA LEU A 107 6.78 -0.23 8.22
C LEU A 107 6.06 0.69 9.22
N GLY A 108 5.58 1.84 8.76
CA GLY A 108 4.80 2.79 9.54
C GLY A 108 3.53 2.20 10.11
N TYR A 109 2.78 1.47 9.29
CA TYR A 109 1.51 0.88 9.65
C TYR A 109 1.65 -0.12 10.79
N ILE A 110 2.57 -1.09 10.67
CA ILE A 110 2.74 -2.10 11.72
C ILE A 110 3.32 -1.51 13.01
N GLN A 111 4.20 -0.51 12.89
CA GLN A 111 4.78 0.17 14.04
C GLN A 111 3.76 1.05 14.74
N GLY A 112 2.92 1.76 14.00
CA GLY A 112 1.76 2.49 14.50
C GLY A 112 0.77 1.57 15.22
N LEU A 113 0.44 0.41 14.64
CA LEU A 113 -0.42 -0.58 15.27
C LEU A 113 0.19 -1.13 16.57
N THR A 114 1.49 -1.47 16.54
CA THR A 114 2.21 -1.96 17.71
C THR A 114 2.25 -0.90 18.82
N PHE A 115 2.52 0.37 18.45
CA PHE A 115 2.53 1.49 19.37
C PHE A 115 1.14 1.75 19.96
N LEU A 116 0.08 1.66 19.16
CA LEU A 116 -1.31 1.78 19.59
C LEU A 116 -1.67 0.71 20.62
N VAL A 117 -1.35 -0.56 20.35
CA VAL A 117 -1.64 -1.67 21.27
C VAL A 117 -0.90 -1.49 22.59
N ARG A 118 0.36 -1.04 22.56
CA ARG A 118 1.17 -0.81 23.77
C ARG A 118 0.77 0.47 24.52
N ASN A 119 0.24 1.48 23.85
CA ASN A 119 -0.04 2.81 24.39
C ASN A 119 -1.46 3.27 24.04
N TYR A 120 -2.46 2.42 24.28
CA TYR A 120 -3.84 2.66 23.83
C TYR A 120 -4.50 3.91 24.42
N THR A 121 -3.95 4.48 25.50
CA THR A 121 -4.41 5.75 26.11
C THR A 121 -3.79 6.99 25.46
N ASN A 122 -2.78 6.83 24.59
CA ASN A 122 -2.09 7.95 23.97
C ASN A 122 -2.91 8.54 22.82
N VAL A 123 -3.57 9.67 23.08
CA VAL A 123 -4.44 10.38 22.14
C VAL A 123 -3.72 10.76 20.83
N LEU A 124 -2.41 11.01 20.87
CA LEU A 124 -1.65 11.42 19.68
C LEU A 124 -1.61 10.32 18.60
N VAL A 125 -1.68 9.05 18.99
CA VAL A 125 -1.70 7.93 18.03
C VAL A 125 -2.99 7.96 17.22
N TYR A 126 -4.12 8.21 17.88
CA TYR A 126 -5.42 8.36 17.23
C TYR A 126 -5.45 9.61 16.36
N ALA A 127 -4.82 10.72 16.80
CA ALA A 127 -4.71 11.93 15.99
C ALA A 127 -3.94 11.68 14.69
N VAL A 128 -2.82 10.94 14.75
CA VAL A 128 -2.06 10.54 13.55
C VAL A 128 -2.92 9.66 12.64
N ALA A 129 -3.61 8.65 13.19
CA ALA A 129 -4.49 7.77 12.40
C ALA A 129 -5.63 8.57 11.73
N ALA A 130 -6.29 9.45 12.48
CA ALA A 130 -7.36 10.31 11.98
C ALA A 130 -6.86 11.25 10.86
N PHE A 131 -5.67 11.86 11.03
CA PHE A 131 -5.05 12.68 10.01
C PHE A 131 -4.83 11.90 8.71
N TYR A 132 -4.25 10.69 8.78
CA TYR A 132 -4.00 9.87 7.60
C TYR A 132 -5.28 9.42 6.90
N LEU A 133 -6.32 9.07 7.67
CA LEU A 133 -7.63 8.74 7.13
C LEU A 133 -8.24 9.93 6.40
N ALA A 134 -8.30 11.11 7.04
CA ALA A 134 -8.84 12.33 6.45
C ALA A 134 -8.06 12.79 5.21
N ALA A 135 -6.73 12.76 5.25
CA ALA A 135 -5.89 13.12 4.11
C ALA A 135 -6.10 12.13 2.96
N GLY A 136 -6.20 10.83 3.26
CA GLY A 136 -6.47 9.79 2.28
C GLY A 136 -7.83 9.96 1.60
N THR A 137 -8.90 10.23 2.36
CA THR A 137 -10.25 10.44 1.82
C THR A 137 -10.31 11.69 0.95
N LEU A 138 -9.74 12.81 1.41
CA LEU A 138 -9.70 14.06 0.62
C LEU A 138 -8.96 13.89 -0.71
N LEU A 139 -7.84 13.15 -0.72
CA LEU A 139 -7.12 12.87 -1.95
C LEU A 139 -7.91 11.97 -2.91
N LEU A 140 -8.66 11.00 -2.39
CA LEU A 140 -9.54 10.15 -3.20
C LEU A 140 -10.70 10.94 -3.80
N GLU A 141 -11.32 11.82 -3.02
CA GLU A 141 -12.38 12.71 -3.51
C GLU A 141 -11.85 13.65 -4.59
N ALA A 142 -10.70 14.29 -4.37
CA ALA A 142 -10.07 15.17 -5.35
C ALA A 142 -9.73 14.44 -6.66
N GLU A 143 -9.21 13.21 -6.59
CA GLU A 143 -8.94 12.38 -7.77
C GLU A 143 -10.25 12.04 -8.52
N ASN A 144 -11.31 11.68 -7.81
CA ASN A 144 -12.60 11.35 -8.41
C ASN A 144 -13.24 12.56 -9.10
N SER A 145 -13.21 13.75 -8.48
CA SER A 145 -13.74 14.99 -9.08
C SER A 145 -13.05 15.35 -10.40
N LEU A 146 -11.76 15.04 -10.54
CA LEU A 146 -10.99 15.26 -11.77
C LEU A 146 -11.24 14.22 -12.88
N ILE A 147 -11.83 13.07 -12.54
CA ILE A 147 -12.22 12.02 -13.50
C ILE A 147 -13.64 12.27 -14.01
N SER A 148 -14.51 12.87 -13.20
CA SER A 148 -15.90 13.19 -13.55
C SER A 148 -16.09 14.52 -14.29
N ALA A 149 -15.06 15.37 -14.35
CA ALA A 149 -15.06 16.65 -15.06
C ALA A 149 -14.45 16.50 -16.47
#